data_AF-A0A368L018-F1
#
_entry.id   AF-A0A368L018-F1
#
_cell.length_a   1.000
_cell.length_b   1.000
_cell.length_c   1.000
_cell.angle_alpha   90.00
_cell.angle_beta   90.00
_cell.angle_gamma   90.00
#
_symmetry.space_group_name_H-M   'P 1'
#
loop_
_entity.id
_entity.type
_entity.pdbx_description
1 polymer ?
#
loop_
_entity_poly.entity_id
_entity_poly.type
_entity_poly.pdbx_seq_one_letter_code
_entity_poly.pdbx_strand_id
1 'polypeptide(L)'
;MTGSDQKDFVELNAGQFAIYDEATHSLAQGYASIPFIGHWKENKLVFEQEPLEDAFRKIEKWYGYKIVISRKQLLNQLYNARFDAPKLEELLRSMA
;
A
#
# COMPACT_ATOMS: atom_id res chain seq x y z
N MET A 1 -0.82 -10.57 -43.45
CA MET A 1 0.20 -10.83 -42.41
C MET A 1 0.55 -9.50 -41.77
N THR A 2 0.29 -9.35 -40.48
CA THR A 2 1.04 -8.52 -39.51
C THR A 2 0.36 -8.71 -38.15
N GLY A 3 0.88 -9.64 -37.35
CA GLY A 3 0.55 -9.75 -35.94
C GLY A 3 1.20 -8.58 -35.21
N SER A 4 0.42 -7.84 -34.44
CA SER A 4 0.93 -6.78 -33.58
C SER A 4 1.61 -7.45 -32.38
N ASP A 5 2.91 -7.18 -32.20
CA ASP A 5 3.70 -7.51 -31.01
C ASP A 5 2.92 -7.18 -29.73
N GLN A 6 2.53 -8.21 -28.97
CA GLN A 6 2.21 -8.01 -27.55
C GLN A 6 3.55 -7.86 -26.82
N LYS A 7 3.76 -6.69 -26.20
CA LYS A 7 4.97 -6.46 -25.39
C LYS A 7 4.87 -7.30 -24.10
N ASP A 8 5.62 -8.40 -24.06
CA ASP A 8 5.67 -9.35 -22.93
C ASP A 8 6.46 -8.86 -21.70
N PHE A 9 6.96 -7.62 -21.72
CA PHE A 9 7.76 -7.08 -20.62
C PHE A 9 7.66 -5.55 -20.52
N VAL A 10 7.77 -5.05 -19.29
CA VAL A 10 7.91 -3.62 -19.00
C VAL A 10 9.30 -3.40 -18.40
N GLU A 11 10.07 -2.53 -19.04
CA GLU A 11 11.33 -2.02 -18.49
C GLU A 11 11.04 -0.91 -17.49
N LEU A 12 11.59 -1.03 -16.28
CA LEU A 12 11.48 -0.03 -15.22
C LEU A 12 12.78 0.72 -15.05
N ASN A 13 12.71 2.04 -15.21
CA ASN A 13 13.80 2.95 -14.87
C ASN A 13 13.70 3.36 -13.40
N ALA A 14 14.79 3.93 -12.87
CA ALA A 14 14.80 4.48 -11.52
C ALA A 14 13.67 5.50 -11.33
N GLY A 15 12.90 5.35 -10.25
CA GLY A 15 11.72 6.19 -9.99
C GLY A 15 10.43 5.70 -10.67
N GLN A 16 10.43 4.55 -11.33
CA GLN A 16 9.21 3.92 -11.86
C GLN A 16 8.84 2.68 -11.05
N PHE A 17 7.54 2.35 -11.03
CA PHE A 17 7.02 1.09 -10.51
C PHE A 17 6.02 0.49 -11.49
N ALA A 18 5.71 -0.79 -11.33
CA ALA A 18 4.62 -1.44 -12.04
C ALA A 18 3.71 -2.19 -11.06
N ILE A 19 2.42 -2.24 -11.38
CA ILE A 19 1.41 -3.09 -10.73
C ILE A 19 1.05 -4.18 -11.73
N TYR A 20 1.27 -5.43 -11.33
CA TYR A 20 0.85 -6.59 -12.10
C TYR A 20 -0.44 -7.16 -11.48
N ASP A 21 -1.46 -7.31 -12.30
CA ASP A 21 -2.71 -7.97 -11.93
C ASP A 21 -2.70 -9.40 -12.49
N GLU A 22 -2.62 -10.38 -11.58
CA GLU A 22 -2.52 -11.79 -11.93
C GLU A 22 -3.83 -12.35 -12.52
N ALA A 23 -4.99 -11.79 -12.16
CA ALA A 23 -6.27 -12.29 -12.65
C ALA A 23 -6.53 -11.88 -14.11
N THR A 24 -6.06 -10.70 -14.50
CA THR A 24 -6.27 -10.11 -15.83
C THR A 24 -5.03 -10.16 -16.72
N HIS A 25 -3.89 -10.60 -16.18
CA HIS A 25 -2.57 -10.49 -16.82
C HIS A 25 -2.27 -9.08 -17.32
N SER A 26 -2.78 -8.06 -16.62
CA SER A 26 -2.54 -6.66 -16.99
C SER A 26 -1.40 -6.05 -16.18
N LEU A 27 -0.68 -5.12 -16.82
CA LEU A 27 0.50 -4.48 -16.25
C LEU A 27 0.35 -2.97 -16.39
N ALA A 28 0.30 -2.27 -15.26
CA ALA A 28 0.21 -0.82 -15.20
C ALA A 28 1.53 -0.22 -14.69
N GLN A 29 2.10 0.74 -15.42
CA GLN A 29 3.31 1.46 -15.01
C GLN A 29 2.95 2.81 -14.38
N GLY A 30 3.69 3.19 -13.33
CA GLY A 30 3.55 4.48 -12.66
C GLY A 30 4.90 5.07 -12.27
N TYR A 31 4.88 6.32 -11.82
CA TYR A 31 6.05 6.98 -11.23
C TYR A 31 5.99 6.89 -9.71
N ALA A 32 7.05 6.35 -9.13
CA ALA A 32 7.24 6.32 -7.70
C ALA A 32 7.64 7.73 -7.25
N SER A 33 6.77 8.40 -6.50
CA SER A 33 7.29 9.40 -5.58
C SER A 33 8.07 8.62 -4.50
N ILE A 34 9.35 8.96 -4.31
CA ILE A 34 10.21 8.36 -3.27
C ILE A 34 9.53 8.29 -1.89
N PRO A 35 8.61 9.21 -1.50
CA PRO A 35 7.82 9.10 -0.28
C PRO A 35 6.83 7.92 -0.20
N PHE A 36 6.62 7.09 -1.22
CA PHE A 36 5.59 6.04 -1.14
C PHE A 36 6.14 4.62 -1.07
N ILE A 37 7.20 4.31 -1.82
CA ILE A 37 7.68 2.92 -2.00
C ILE A 37 8.85 2.57 -1.06
N GLY A 38 9.56 3.56 -0.51
CA GLY A 38 10.81 3.35 0.24
C GLY A 38 10.70 3.47 1.76
N HIS A 39 9.64 4.08 2.30
CA HIS A 39 9.55 4.41 3.73
C HIS A 39 9.60 3.20 4.67
N TRP A 40 9.27 2.01 4.18
CA TRP A 40 9.44 0.79 4.95
C TRP A 40 10.90 0.51 5.33
N LYS A 41 11.86 0.94 4.51
CA LYS A 41 13.29 0.84 4.82
C LYS A 41 13.73 1.83 5.89
N GLU A 42 12.98 2.93 6.04
CA GLU A 42 13.20 3.96 7.06
C GLU A 42 12.34 3.73 8.31
N ASN A 43 11.65 2.58 8.38
CA ASN A 43 10.70 2.24 9.45
C ASN A 43 9.57 3.28 9.61
N LYS A 44 9.25 4.00 8.53
CA LYS A 44 8.20 5.02 8.48
C LYS A 44 6.90 4.41 8.00
N LEU A 45 5.82 4.65 8.74
CA LEU A 45 4.48 4.19 8.40
C LEU A 45 3.58 5.41 8.19
N VAL A 46 3.15 5.60 6.95
CA VAL A 46 2.42 6.77 6.47
C VAL A 46 1.07 6.32 5.95
N PHE A 47 -0.01 6.99 6.35
CA PHE A 47 -1.38 6.79 5.88
C PHE A 47 -1.86 8.12 5.29
N GLU A 48 -2.21 8.14 4.00
CA GLU A 48 -2.59 9.37 3.29
C GLU A 48 -3.99 9.23 2.68
N GLN A 49 -4.99 9.76 3.37
CA GLN A 49 -6.40 9.73 3.01
C GLN A 49 -6.87 8.34 2.56
N GLU A 50 -6.41 7.29 3.24
CA GLU A 50 -6.77 5.91 2.93
C GLU A 50 -7.93 5.44 3.83
N PRO A 51 -8.90 4.64 3.32
CA PRO A 51 -9.93 4.03 4.15
C PRO A 51 -9.31 3.23 5.31
N LEU A 52 -9.96 3.25 6.47
CA LEU A 52 -9.51 2.47 7.62
C LEU A 52 -9.33 0.99 7.30
N GLU A 53 -10.14 0.41 6.42
CA GLU A 53 -9.95 -0.96 5.94
C GLU A 53 -8.54 -1.20 5.37
N ASP A 54 -8.07 -0.28 4.51
CA ASP A 54 -6.76 -0.37 3.88
C ASP A 54 -5.64 -0.06 4.87
N ALA A 55 -5.87 0.90 5.78
CA ALA A 55 -4.96 1.16 6.89
C ALA A 55 -4.74 -0.10 7.75
N PHE A 56 -5.81 -0.80 8.12
CA PHE A 56 -5.71 -2.05 8.89
C PHE A 56 -5.00 -3.14 8.12
N ARG A 57 -5.31 -3.34 6.83
CA ARG A 57 -4.61 -4.29 5.95
C ARG A 57 -3.11 -4.02 5.89
N LYS A 58 -2.72 -2.75 5.85
CA LYS A 58 -1.34 -2.29 5.86
C LYS A 58 -0.64 -2.58 7.19
N ILE A 59 -1.32 -2.34 8.32
CA ILE A 59 -0.84 -2.67 9.67
C ILE A 59 -0.66 -4.18 9.84
N GLU A 60 -1.63 -5.00 9.38
CA GLU A 60 -1.53 -6.46 9.39
C GLU A 60 -0.26 -6.93 8.67
N LYS A 61 0.00 -6.41 7.47
CA LYS A 61 1.17 -6.76 6.67
C LYS A 61 2.48 -6.30 7.32
N TRP A 62 2.49 -5.12 7.95
CA TRP A 62 3.68 -4.55 8.56
C TRP A 62 4.12 -5.30 9.81
N TYR A 63 3.17 -5.66 10.68
CA TYR A 63 3.47 -6.29 11.96
C TYR A 63 3.24 -7.81 12.00
N GLY A 64 2.62 -8.38 10.97
CA GLY A 64 2.35 -9.83 10.88
C GLY A 64 1.18 -10.30 11.75
N TYR A 65 0.25 -9.42 12.11
CA TYR A 65 -0.93 -9.76 12.93
C TYR A 65 -2.21 -9.74 12.11
N LYS A 66 -3.26 -10.40 12.63
CA LYS A 66 -4.63 -10.26 12.14
C LYS A 66 -5.43 -9.33 13.05
N ILE A 67 -6.12 -8.36 12.45
CA ILE A 67 -6.94 -7.37 13.15
C ILE A 67 -8.41 -7.68 12.88
N VAL A 68 -9.18 -7.88 13.96
CA VAL A 68 -10.62 -8.13 13.89
C VAL A 68 -11.38 -6.86 14.28
N ILE A 69 -12.23 -6.38 13.38
CA ILE A 69 -12.92 -5.11 13.53
C ILE A 69 -14.40 -5.34 13.76
N SER A 70 -14.85 -5.06 14.98
CA SER A 70 -16.25 -5.27 15.39
C SER A 70 -17.20 -4.23 14.80
N ARG A 71 -16.76 -2.97 14.66
CA ARG A 71 -17.56 -1.86 14.13
C ARG A 71 -17.27 -1.62 12.66
N LYS A 72 -17.81 -2.49 11.80
CA LYS A 72 -17.57 -2.45 10.35
C LYS A 72 -17.98 -1.12 9.67
N GLN A 73 -18.87 -0.34 10.29
CA GLN A 73 -19.30 0.95 9.76
C GLN A 73 -18.16 1.99 9.69
N LEU A 74 -17.09 1.79 10.47
CA LEU A 74 -15.95 2.72 10.51
C LEU A 74 -14.96 2.47 9.37
N LEU A 75 -15.01 1.32 8.70
CA LEU A 75 -14.01 0.91 7.71
C LEU A 75 -13.85 1.87 6.52
N ASN A 76 -14.92 2.61 6.19
CA ASN A 76 -14.94 3.58 5.11
C ASN A 76 -14.44 4.98 5.52
N GLN A 77 -14.13 5.21 6.81
CA GLN A 77 -13.59 6.48 7.25
C GLN A 77 -12.15 6.64 6.78
N LEU A 78 -11.80 7.84 6.32
CA LEU A 78 -10.46 8.15 5.87
C LEU A 78 -9.54 8.36 7.07
N TYR A 79 -8.38 7.71 7.03
CA TYR A 79 -7.35 7.81 8.04
C TYR A 79 -6.11 8.51 7.48
N ASN A 80 -5.57 9.44 8.29
CA ASN A 80 -4.39 10.24 7.95
C ASN A 80 -3.46 10.24 9.16
N ALA A 81 -2.27 9.66 9.03
CA ALA A 81 -1.29 9.65 10.09
C ALA A 81 0.11 9.36 9.54
N ARG A 82 1.13 9.80 10.27
CA ARG A 82 2.53 9.51 9.96
C ARG A 82 3.23 9.12 11.25
N PHE A 83 3.98 8.02 11.19
CA PHE A 83 4.72 7.51 12.32
C PHE A 83 6.15 7.19 11.92
N ASP A 84 7.08 7.53 12.81
CA ASP A 84 8.47 7.11 12.73
C ASP A 84 8.67 5.92 13.69
N ALA A 85 8.81 4.72 13.14
CA ALA A 85 9.06 3.49 13.89
C ALA A 85 8.08 3.19 15.05
N PRO A 86 6.75 3.30 14.86
CA PRO A 86 5.81 3.14 15.98
C PRO A 86 5.79 1.69 16.47
N LYS A 87 5.51 1.52 17.77
CA LYS A 87 5.03 0.22 18.27
C LYS A 87 3.58 0.02 17.86
N LEU A 88 3.17 -1.22 17.63
CA LEU A 88 1.79 -1.55 17.23
C LEU A 88 0.76 -0.98 18.23
N GLU A 89 1.02 -1.08 19.53
CA GLU A 89 0.13 -0.57 20.58
C GLU A 89 -0.05 0.96 20.51
N GLU A 90 1.03 1.70 20.26
CA GLU A 90 0.99 3.16 20.13
C GLU A 90 0.19 3.58 18.90
N LEU A 91 0.41 2.88 17.80
CA LEU A 91 -0.35 3.09 16.58
C LEU A 91 -1.85 2.84 16.80
N LEU A 92 -2.22 1.70 17.39
CA LEU A 92 -3.63 1.37 17.62
C LEU A 92 -4.30 2.35 18.59
N ARG A 93 -3.57 2.87 19.59
CA ARG A 93 -4.09 3.92 20.48
C ARG A 93 -4.40 5.23 19.77
N SER A 94 -3.66 5.56 18.72
CA SER A 94 -3.92 6.77 17.91
C SER A 94 -5.20 6.67 17.07
N MET A 95 -5.72 5.45 16.88
CA MET A 95 -6.91 5.16 16.08
C MET A 95 -8.20 5.05 16.91
N ALA A 96 -8.08 5.07 18.24
CA ALA A 96 -9.18 4.90 19.19
C ALA A 96 -9.82 6.25 19.54
#